data_AF-A0A0G0NJP7-F1
#
_entry.id   AF-A0A0G0NJP7-F1
#
_cell.length_a   1.000
_cell.length_b   1.000
_cell.length_c   1.000
_cell.angle_alpha   90.00
_cell.angle_beta   90.00
_cell.angle_gamma   90.00
#
_symmetry.space_group_name_H-M   'P 1'
#
loop_
_entity.id
_entity.type
_entity.pdbx_description
1 polymer ?
#
loop_
_entity_poly.entity_id
_entity_poly.type
_entity_poly.pdbx_seq_one_letter_code
_entity_poly.pdbx_strand_id
1 'polypeptide(L)'
;MKNVCHICGTEYSGMEVGSWYSGPPKPEIKPLVCPKCGAPYRRGVEPHFGMTKEVLYNLLESKEGAIKTLLRFSRTKSDLAKWIEYIKSYATPDNFKGWNEFEKKFLTEEGMWAAIQMQQKDKPDASKTIEEEIEKQMTKINKVEEMYASRELLNLLDEVKKEIEIKLEEESNKYKPS
;
A
#
# COMPACT_ATOMS: atom_id res chain seq x y z
N MET A 1 -3.68 6.83 -23.12
CA MET A 1 -2.77 5.86 -22.48
C MET A 1 -3.24 4.47 -22.91
N LYS A 2 -2.33 3.58 -23.32
CA LYS A 2 -2.69 2.19 -23.65
C LYS A 2 -2.52 1.33 -22.39
N ASN A 3 -3.52 0.53 -22.06
CA ASN A 3 -3.49 -0.40 -20.93
C ASN A 3 -3.02 -1.77 -21.43
N VAL A 4 -2.21 -2.48 -20.65
CA VAL A 4 -1.73 -3.83 -20.99
C VAL A 4 -2.31 -4.82 -20.01
N CYS A 5 -2.96 -5.87 -20.51
CA CYS A 5 -3.50 -6.93 -19.66
C CYS A 5 -2.37 -7.71 -18.99
N HIS A 6 -2.43 -7.83 -17.66
CA HIS A 6 -1.43 -8.56 -16.89
C HIS A 6 -1.47 -10.09 -17.05
N ILE A 7 -2.57 -10.63 -17.61
CA ILE A 7 -2.72 -12.06 -17.86
C ILE A 7 -2.26 -12.43 -19.27
N CYS A 8 -2.82 -11.79 -20.30
CA CYS A 8 -2.62 -12.20 -21.69
C CYS A 8 -1.80 -11.20 -22.55
N GLY A 9 -1.27 -10.14 -21.95
CA GLY A 9 -0.43 -9.14 -22.61
C GLY A 9 -1.14 -8.27 -23.65
N THR A 10 -2.46 -8.40 -23.81
CA THR A 10 -3.22 -7.63 -24.80
C THR A 10 -3.19 -6.15 -24.45
N GLU A 11 -2.81 -5.30 -25.39
CA GLU A 11 -2.97 -3.85 -25.29
C GLU A 11 -4.41 -3.47 -25.61
N TYR A 12 -5.03 -2.62 -24.79
CA TYR A 12 -6.37 -2.10 -25.01
C TYR A 12 -6.54 -0.71 -24.41
N SER A 13 -7.44 0.07 -24.98
CA SER A 13 -7.82 1.39 -24.46
C SER A 13 -9.06 1.28 -23.59
N GLY A 14 -9.07 1.99 -22.47
CA GLY A 14 -10.25 2.16 -21.63
C GLY A 14 -10.04 3.29 -20.64
N MET A 15 -11.11 3.96 -20.24
CA MET A 15 -11.04 4.91 -19.14
C MET A 15 -10.80 4.15 -17.84
N GLU A 16 -9.62 4.35 -17.24
CA GLU A 16 -9.40 4.00 -15.85
C GLU A 16 -10.27 4.93 -15.00
N VAL A 17 -11.25 4.38 -14.31
CA VAL A 17 -11.89 5.16 -13.26
C VAL A 17 -11.00 5.04 -12.03
N GLY A 18 -10.17 6.06 -11.80
CA GLY A 18 -9.44 6.20 -10.56
C GLY A 18 -10.47 6.32 -9.43
N SER A 19 -10.65 5.25 -8.65
CA SER A 19 -11.54 5.24 -7.48
C SER A 19 -10.91 6.06 -6.34
N TRP A 20 -10.70 7.35 -6.57
CA TRP A 20 -10.24 8.30 -5.56
C TRP A 20 -11.37 9.27 -5.16
N TYR A 21 -12.50 9.26 -5.88
CA TYR A 21 -13.66 10.06 -5.52
C TYR A 21 -14.40 9.41 -4.34
N SER A 22 -14.21 9.96 -3.15
CA SER A 22 -14.95 9.64 -1.92
C SER A 22 -16.27 10.44 -1.79
N GLY A 23 -16.64 11.23 -2.80
CA GLY A 23 -17.91 11.96 -2.85
C GLY A 23 -19.11 11.06 -3.21
N PRO A 24 -20.30 11.27 -2.60
CA PRO A 24 -21.53 10.57 -2.97
C PRO A 24 -22.33 11.29 -4.09
N PRO A 25 -23.10 10.57 -4.92
CA PRO A 25 -23.14 9.12 -5.08
C PRO A 25 -22.05 8.64 -6.04
N LYS A 26 -21.32 7.58 -5.66
CA LYS A 26 -20.36 6.93 -6.56
C LYS A 26 -21.16 6.28 -7.70
N PRO A 27 -20.96 6.65 -8.97
CA PRO A 27 -21.60 5.94 -10.08
C PRO A 27 -21.21 4.45 -10.01
N GLU A 28 -22.10 3.56 -10.46
CA GLU A 28 -21.79 2.13 -10.64
C GLU A 28 -20.69 1.98 -11.70
N ILE A 29 -19.45 2.15 -11.26
CA ILE A 29 -18.28 2.07 -12.09
C ILE A 29 -17.96 0.60 -12.28
N LYS A 30 -18.20 0.08 -13.48
CA LYS A 30 -17.75 -1.26 -13.84
C LYS A 30 -16.22 -1.26 -13.95
N PRO A 31 -15.53 -2.24 -13.33
CA PRO A 31 -14.08 -2.38 -13.50
C PRO A 31 -13.75 -2.50 -14.99
N LEU A 32 -12.68 -1.83 -15.42
CA LEU A 32 -12.16 -2.03 -16.77
C LEU A 32 -11.69 -3.49 -16.89
N VAL A 33 -12.13 -4.21 -17.93
CA VAL A 33 -11.77 -5.61 -18.18
C VAL A 33 -11.04 -5.76 -19.51
N CYS A 34 -10.14 -6.75 -19.61
CA CYS A 34 -9.46 -7.07 -20.85
C CYS A 34 -10.44 -7.65 -21.87
N PRO A 35 -10.51 -7.13 -23.11
CA PRO A 35 -11.44 -7.63 -24.13
C PRO A 35 -11.10 -9.04 -24.63
N LYS A 36 -9.85 -9.50 -24.47
CA LYS A 36 -9.41 -10.81 -24.96
C LYS A 36 -9.65 -11.95 -23.97
N CYS A 37 -9.37 -11.73 -22.68
CA CYS A 37 -9.44 -12.79 -21.66
C CYS A 37 -10.43 -12.53 -20.53
N GLY A 38 -11.09 -11.35 -20.51
CA GLY A 38 -12.04 -10.99 -19.45
C GLY A 38 -11.40 -10.68 -18.09
N ALA A 39 -10.07 -10.73 -17.97
CA ALA A 39 -9.38 -10.42 -16.72
C ALA A 39 -9.61 -8.95 -16.31
N PRO A 40 -9.79 -8.66 -15.01
CA PRO A 40 -9.90 -7.29 -14.53
C PRO A 40 -8.60 -6.51 -14.77
N TYR A 41 -8.72 -5.22 -15.04
CA TYR A 41 -7.58 -4.33 -15.13
C TYR A 41 -6.96 -4.13 -13.76
N ARG A 42 -5.62 -4.20 -13.70
CA ARG A 42 -4.83 -3.79 -12.54
C ARG A 42 -3.73 -2.86 -13.00
N ARG A 43 -3.65 -1.69 -12.38
CA ARG A 43 -2.56 -0.76 -12.60
C ARG A 43 -1.32 -1.27 -11.86
N GLY A 44 -0.22 -1.44 -12.58
CA GLY A 44 1.08 -1.68 -11.96
C GLY A 44 1.53 -0.41 -11.25
N VAL A 45 1.93 -0.54 -9.99
CA VAL A 45 2.47 0.56 -9.21
C VAL A 45 3.88 0.17 -8.78
N GLU A 46 4.84 1.03 -9.07
CA GLU A 46 6.22 0.84 -8.61
C GLU A 46 6.30 1.08 -7.08
N PRO A 47 7.14 0.32 -6.36
CA PRO A 47 7.33 0.50 -4.93
C PRO A 47 7.74 1.92 -4.57
N HIS A 48 7.14 2.47 -3.52
CA HIS A 48 7.53 3.76 -2.96
C HIS A 48 7.20 3.87 -1.47
N PHE A 49 7.88 4.79 -0.79
CA PHE A 49 7.85 4.96 0.67
C PHE A 49 6.43 4.92 1.29
N GLY A 50 5.53 5.80 0.85
CA GLY A 50 4.18 5.89 1.44
C GLY A 50 3.36 4.58 1.38
N MET A 51 3.45 3.82 0.30
CA MET A 51 2.75 2.53 0.18
C MET A 51 3.49 1.40 0.90
N THR A 52 4.83 1.44 0.95
CA THR A 52 5.63 0.51 1.76
C THR A 52 5.27 0.64 3.24
N LYS A 53 5.11 1.87 3.74
CA LYS A 53 4.60 2.15 5.09
C LYS A 53 3.22 1.53 5.32
N GLU A 54 2.29 1.67 4.36
CA GLU A 54 0.96 1.06 4.46
C GLU A 54 1.03 -0.47 4.59
N VAL A 55 1.87 -1.13 3.80
CA VAL A 55 2.06 -2.59 3.89
C VAL A 55 2.64 -3.00 5.25
N LEU A 56 3.67 -2.29 5.73
CA LEU A 56 4.28 -2.57 7.04
C LEU A 56 3.30 -2.38 8.19
N TYR A 57 2.45 -1.34 8.14
CA TYR A 57 1.41 -1.13 9.13
C TYR A 57 0.31 -2.18 9.06
N ASN A 58 -0.09 -2.60 7.86
CA ASN A 58 -1.03 -3.70 7.72
C ASN A 58 -0.46 -4.99 8.30
N LEU A 59 0.85 -5.26 8.18
CA LEU A 59 1.48 -6.42 8.82
C LEU A 59 1.41 -6.40 10.36
N LEU A 60 1.38 -5.23 11.00
CA LEU A 60 1.15 -5.11 12.43
C LEU A 60 -0.29 -5.51 12.84
N GLU A 61 -1.25 -5.29 11.96
CA GLU A 61 -2.68 -5.44 12.24
C GLU A 61 -3.20 -6.80 11.77
N SER A 62 -2.88 -7.20 10.54
CA SER A 62 -3.24 -8.50 9.97
C SER A 62 -2.44 -8.86 8.71
N LYS A 63 -2.04 -10.13 8.61
CA LYS A 63 -1.43 -10.71 7.41
C LYS A 63 -2.31 -10.51 6.15
N GLU A 64 -3.63 -10.72 6.29
CA GLU A 64 -4.59 -10.58 5.17
C GLU A 64 -4.67 -9.13 4.66
N GLY A 65 -4.53 -8.12 5.54
CA GLY A 65 -4.47 -6.73 5.13
C GLY A 65 -3.27 -6.45 4.22
N ALA A 66 -2.09 -6.97 4.58
CA ALA A 66 -0.88 -6.82 3.77
C ALA A 66 -1.00 -7.56 2.42
N ILE A 67 -1.58 -8.76 2.41
CA ILE A 67 -1.87 -9.52 1.19
C ILE A 67 -2.74 -8.71 0.23
N LYS A 68 -3.85 -8.13 0.72
CA LYS A 68 -4.76 -7.32 -0.10
C LYS A 68 -4.06 -6.10 -0.70
N THR A 69 -3.27 -5.37 0.10
CA THR A 69 -2.53 -4.20 -0.38
C THR A 69 -1.50 -4.58 -1.44
N LEU A 70 -0.70 -5.62 -1.22
CA LEU A 70 0.31 -6.05 -2.18
C LEU A 70 -0.29 -6.62 -3.49
N LEU A 71 -1.39 -7.36 -3.42
CA LEU A 71 -2.13 -7.83 -4.61
C LEU A 71 -2.68 -6.68 -5.45
N ARG A 72 -3.05 -5.57 -4.81
CA ARG A 72 -3.51 -4.37 -5.51
C ARG A 72 -2.41 -3.77 -6.38
N PHE A 73 -1.15 -3.84 -5.93
CA PHE A 73 0.00 -3.21 -6.60
C PHE A 73 0.81 -4.17 -7.48
N SER A 74 0.72 -5.47 -7.22
CA SER A 74 1.49 -6.50 -7.91
C SER A 74 0.62 -7.22 -8.95
N ARG A 75 0.97 -7.08 -10.23
CA ARG A 75 0.24 -7.77 -11.31
C ARG A 75 0.83 -9.13 -11.63
N THR A 76 2.12 -9.31 -11.36
CA THR A 76 2.90 -10.51 -11.67
C THR A 76 3.77 -10.92 -10.49
N LYS A 77 4.31 -12.14 -10.52
CA LYS A 77 5.31 -12.60 -9.53
C LYS A 77 6.56 -11.70 -9.53
N SER A 78 6.90 -11.09 -10.67
CA SER A 78 8.02 -10.13 -10.77
C SER A 78 7.72 -8.82 -10.07
N ASP A 79 6.52 -8.26 -10.26
CA ASP A 79 6.09 -7.05 -9.54
C ASP A 79 6.10 -7.31 -8.03
N LEU A 80 5.58 -8.46 -7.58
CA LEU A 80 5.62 -8.86 -6.18
C LEU A 80 7.06 -8.97 -5.64
N ALA A 81 7.97 -9.59 -6.40
CA ALA A 81 9.36 -9.73 -6.00
C ALA A 81 10.02 -8.36 -5.77
N LYS A 82 9.80 -7.40 -6.68
CA LYS A 82 10.26 -6.01 -6.52
C LYS A 82 9.71 -5.37 -5.25
N TRP A 83 8.42 -5.53 -4.98
CA TRP A 83 7.79 -5.00 -3.76
C TRP A 83 8.40 -5.60 -2.50
N ILE A 84 8.56 -6.93 -2.44
CA ILE A 84 9.14 -7.61 -1.27
C ILE A 84 10.61 -7.19 -1.07
N GLU A 85 11.39 -7.10 -2.14
CA GLU A 85 12.78 -6.62 -2.08
C GLU A 85 12.85 -5.18 -1.58
N TYR A 86 12.01 -4.29 -2.11
CA TYR A 86 11.94 -2.90 -1.68
C TYR A 86 11.52 -2.78 -0.20
N ILE A 87 10.54 -3.55 0.25
CA ILE A 87 10.13 -3.56 1.67
C ILE A 87 11.30 -4.02 2.56
N LYS A 88 12.02 -5.07 2.16
CA LYS A 88 13.17 -5.59 2.92
C LYS A 88 14.35 -4.63 2.95
N SER A 89 14.63 -3.92 1.85
CA SER A 89 15.68 -2.90 1.80
C SER A 89 15.28 -1.62 2.53
N TYR A 90 13.98 -1.35 2.64
CA TYR A 90 13.44 -0.22 3.37
C TYR A 90 13.35 -0.47 4.88
N ALA A 91 12.91 -1.64 5.31
CA ALA A 91 12.77 -2.00 6.72
C ALA A 91 14.14 -2.30 7.36
N THR A 92 14.96 -1.26 7.54
CA THR A 92 16.30 -1.33 8.13
C THR A 92 16.43 -0.31 9.27
N PRO A 93 17.33 -0.54 10.24
CA PRO A 93 17.54 0.38 11.37
C PRO A 93 17.75 1.84 10.95
N ASP A 94 18.58 2.09 9.94
CA ASP A 94 18.87 3.45 9.46
C ASP A 94 17.63 4.13 8.86
N ASN A 95 16.80 3.39 8.13
CA ASN A 95 15.56 3.90 7.55
C ASN A 95 14.46 4.10 8.61
N PHE A 96 14.40 3.27 9.66
CA PHE A 96 13.47 3.50 10.77
C PHE A 96 13.79 4.81 11.50
N LYS A 97 15.08 5.14 11.67
CA LYS A 97 15.49 6.43 12.21
C LYS A 97 15.03 7.60 11.33
N GLY A 98 15.32 7.54 10.02
CA GLY A 98 14.90 8.57 9.07
C GLY A 98 13.37 8.71 8.98
N TRP A 99 12.65 7.60 9.10
CA TRP A 99 11.19 7.58 9.14
C TRP A 99 10.65 8.29 10.40
N ASN A 100 11.19 7.97 11.58
CA ASN A 100 10.81 8.63 12.83
C ASN A 100 11.03 10.16 12.77
N GLU A 101 12.16 10.60 12.22
CA GLU A 101 12.45 12.03 12.02
C GLU A 101 11.48 12.69 11.04
N PHE A 102 11.15 12.03 9.93
CA PHE A 102 10.19 12.51 8.95
C PHE A 102 8.78 12.68 9.54
N GLU A 103 8.24 11.68 10.25
CA GLU A 103 6.90 11.78 10.85
C GLU A 103 6.83 12.90 11.87
N LYS A 104 7.85 13.02 12.74
CA LYS A 104 7.92 14.12 13.71
C LYS A 104 7.83 15.46 12.99
N LYS A 105 8.70 15.69 11.99
CA LYS A 105 8.73 16.94 11.21
C LYS A 105 7.41 17.21 10.47
N PHE A 106 6.81 16.19 9.86
CA PHE A 106 5.55 16.34 9.12
C PHE A 106 4.39 16.74 10.04
N LEU A 107 4.34 16.15 11.24
CA LEU A 107 3.30 16.39 12.24
C LEU A 107 3.52 17.71 13.02
N THR A 108 4.77 18.17 13.18
CA THR A 108 5.10 19.37 13.98
C THR A 108 5.41 20.63 13.18
N GLU A 109 6.06 20.54 12.00
CA GLU A 109 6.68 21.72 11.37
C GLU A 109 6.10 22.11 9.99
N GLU A 110 5.79 21.18 9.07
CA GLU A 110 5.53 21.56 7.65
C GLU A 110 4.30 20.93 6.95
N GLY A 111 3.65 19.87 7.47
CA GLY A 111 2.62 19.12 6.72
C GLY A 111 1.19 19.24 7.22
N MET A 112 0.98 19.02 8.52
CA MET A 112 -0.35 18.85 9.10
C MET A 112 -0.86 20.09 9.84
N TRP A 113 0.01 20.91 10.42
CA TRP A 113 -0.38 22.15 11.12
C TRP A 113 -1.03 23.19 10.20
N ALA A 114 -0.56 23.31 8.95
CA ALA A 114 -1.18 24.19 7.95
C ALA A 114 -2.60 23.74 7.56
N ALA A 115 -2.83 22.42 7.45
CA ALA A 115 -4.13 21.86 7.07
C ALA A 115 -5.12 21.79 8.26
N ILE A 116 -4.63 21.47 9.47
CA ILE A 116 -5.44 21.39 10.70
C ILE A 116 -5.81 22.78 11.22
N GLN A 117 -4.92 23.80 11.17
CA GLN A 117 -5.29 25.19 11.47
C GLN A 117 -6.43 25.70 10.60
N MET A 118 -6.43 25.34 9.31
CA MET A 118 -7.45 25.79 8.37
C MET A 118 -8.82 25.13 8.63
N GLN A 119 -8.87 23.94 9.21
CA GLN A 119 -10.12 23.19 9.47
C GLN A 119 -10.63 23.25 10.92
N GLN A 120 -9.78 23.54 11.92
CA GLN A 120 -10.12 23.41 13.34
C GLN A 120 -9.93 24.69 14.16
N LYS A 121 -10.06 25.87 13.55
CA LYS A 121 -9.92 27.19 14.22
C LYS A 121 -10.75 27.36 15.50
N ASP A 122 -11.81 26.57 15.69
CA ASP A 122 -12.78 26.73 16.78
C ASP A 122 -12.81 25.56 17.79
N LYS A 123 -11.82 24.65 17.83
CA LYS A 123 -11.79 23.56 18.83
C LYS A 123 -10.73 23.79 19.93
N PRO A 124 -11.10 23.64 21.21
CA PRO A 124 -10.15 23.77 22.31
C PRO A 124 -9.22 22.55 22.34
N ASP A 125 -7.90 22.82 22.37
CA ASP A 125 -6.79 21.88 22.61
C ASP A 125 -6.31 21.00 21.43
N ALA A 126 -6.04 21.63 20.29
CA ALA A 126 -5.39 20.99 19.12
C ALA A 126 -3.96 20.48 19.39
N SER A 127 -3.31 20.89 20.48
CA SER A 127 -1.97 20.43 20.88
C SER A 127 -1.95 18.99 21.39
N LYS A 128 -2.88 18.63 22.29
CA LYS A 128 -2.92 17.27 22.86
C LYS A 128 -3.23 16.21 21.81
N THR A 129 -4.08 16.53 20.83
CA THR A 129 -4.40 15.60 19.74
C THR A 129 -3.22 15.34 18.79
N ILE A 130 -2.28 16.28 18.71
CA ILE A 130 -1.05 16.11 17.91
C ILE A 130 -0.06 15.22 18.64
N GLU A 131 0.17 15.46 19.93
CA GLU A 131 1.06 14.64 20.76
C GLU A 131 0.58 13.17 20.78
N GLU A 132 -0.72 12.95 20.94
CA GLU A 132 -1.33 11.62 20.86
C GLU A 132 -1.14 10.94 19.50
N GLU A 133 -1.29 11.67 18.39
CA GLU A 133 -1.09 11.09 17.04
C GLU A 133 0.39 10.84 16.75
N ILE A 134 1.31 11.70 17.21
CA ILE A 134 2.75 11.45 17.14
C ILE A 134 3.09 10.18 17.92
N GLU A 135 2.65 10.07 19.17
CA GLU A 135 2.91 8.89 20.02
C GLU A 135 2.39 7.60 19.36
N LYS A 136 1.20 7.66 18.77
CA LYS A 136 0.61 6.54 18.03
C LYS A 136 1.42 6.15 16.80
N GLN A 137 1.88 7.11 15.99
CA GLN A 137 2.73 6.83 14.82
C GLN A 137 4.09 6.26 15.25
N MET A 138 4.74 6.84 16.26
CA MET A 138 6.02 6.34 16.80
C MET A 138 5.86 4.91 17.34
N THR A 139 4.75 4.63 18.04
CA THR A 139 4.44 3.28 18.54
C THR A 139 4.33 2.27 17.40
N LYS A 140 3.72 2.64 16.27
CA LYS A 140 3.66 1.76 15.10
C LYS A 140 5.04 1.51 14.50
N ILE A 141 5.87 2.56 14.34
CA ILE A 141 7.22 2.41 13.78
C ILE A 141 8.09 1.51 14.66
N ASN A 142 8.08 1.75 15.98
CA ASN A 142 8.85 0.94 16.94
C ASN A 142 8.42 -0.53 16.88
N LYS A 143 7.12 -0.82 16.77
CA LYS A 143 6.64 -2.21 16.60
C LYS A 143 7.16 -2.86 15.31
N VAL A 144 7.20 -2.12 14.19
CA VAL A 144 7.79 -2.65 12.95
C VAL A 144 9.28 -2.92 13.13
N GLU A 145 10.00 -2.02 13.81
CA GLU A 145 11.42 -2.18 14.11
C GLU A 145 11.69 -3.40 15.01
N GLU A 146 10.89 -3.60 16.06
CA GLU A 146 10.95 -4.77 16.94
C GLU A 146 10.70 -6.07 16.17
N MET A 147 9.68 -6.11 15.31
CA MET A 147 9.40 -7.26 14.44
C MET A 147 10.51 -7.52 13.44
N TYR A 148 11.19 -6.48 12.95
CA TYR A 148 12.37 -6.65 12.11
C TYR A 148 13.53 -7.25 12.90
N ALA A 149 13.82 -6.71 14.08
CA ALA A 149 14.89 -7.18 14.96
C ALA A 149 14.71 -8.65 15.39
N SER A 150 13.46 -9.08 15.62
CA SER A 150 13.11 -10.47 15.94
C SER A 150 13.08 -11.42 14.72
N ARG A 151 13.29 -10.90 13.50
CA ARG A 151 13.09 -11.57 12.20
C ARG A 151 11.64 -11.98 11.90
N GLU A 152 10.69 -11.68 12.77
CA GLU A 152 9.28 -11.97 12.58
C GLU A 152 8.75 -11.30 11.30
N LEU A 153 9.15 -10.05 11.06
CA LEU A 153 8.76 -9.31 9.85
C LEU A 153 9.22 -10.03 8.57
N LEU A 154 10.44 -10.55 8.55
CA LEU A 154 10.99 -11.25 7.39
C LEU A 154 10.25 -12.57 7.13
N ASN A 155 9.94 -13.32 8.18
CA ASN A 155 9.16 -14.55 8.09
C ASN A 155 7.74 -14.27 7.59
N LEU A 156 7.06 -13.26 8.13
CA LEU A 156 5.73 -12.85 7.69
C LEU A 156 5.73 -12.39 6.23
N LEU A 157 6.74 -11.63 5.79
CA LEU A 157 6.88 -11.23 4.39
C LEU A 157 7.04 -12.43 3.47
N ASP A 158 7.78 -13.46 3.88
CA ASP A 158 7.95 -14.68 3.09
C ASP A 158 6.66 -15.51 3.02
N GLU A 159 5.88 -15.58 4.11
CA GLU A 159 4.54 -16.18 4.10
C GLU A 159 3.58 -15.42 3.17
N VAL A 160 3.51 -14.10 3.33
CA VAL A 160 2.68 -13.21 2.49
C VAL A 160 3.06 -13.37 1.02
N LYS A 161 4.36 -13.39 0.71
CA LYS A 161 4.85 -13.61 -0.65
C LYS A 161 4.30 -14.92 -1.23
N LYS A 162 4.44 -16.04 -0.50
CA LYS A 162 3.96 -17.36 -0.95
C LYS A 162 2.45 -17.36 -1.22
N GLU A 163 1.67 -16.78 -0.31
CA GLU A 163 0.21 -16.72 -0.47
C GLU A 163 -0.22 -15.87 -1.67
N ILE A 164 0.47 -14.75 -1.91
CA ILE A 164 0.20 -13.91 -3.09
C ILE A 164 0.61 -14.63 -4.37
N GLU A 165 1.75 -15.33 -4.41
CA GLU A 165 2.18 -16.08 -5.58
C GLU A 165 1.16 -17.14 -6.00
N ILE A 166 0.53 -17.82 -5.02
CA ILE A 166 -0.57 -18.76 -5.26
C ILE A 166 -1.78 -18.04 -5.85
N LYS A 167 -2.23 -16.94 -5.23
CA LYS A 167 -3.40 -16.17 -5.70
C LYS A 167 -3.21 -15.60 -7.11
N LEU A 168 -2.00 -15.13 -7.44
CA LEU A 168 -1.67 -14.65 -8.79
C LEU A 168 -1.69 -15.78 -9.82
N GLU A 169 -1.26 -16.98 -9.43
CA GLU A 169 -1.28 -18.16 -10.30
C GLU A 169 -2.71 -18.68 -10.52
N GLU A 170 -3.53 -18.74 -9.47
CA GLU A 170 -4.96 -19.07 -9.56
C GLU A 170 -5.69 -18.09 -10.49
N GLU A 171 -5.44 -16.80 -10.34
CA GLU A 171 -6.02 -15.77 -11.21
C GLU A 171 -5.56 -15.94 -12.66
N SER A 172 -4.26 -16.17 -12.88
CA SER A 172 -3.73 -16.41 -14.23
C SER A 172 -4.39 -17.63 -14.88
N ASN A 173 -4.52 -18.74 -14.15
CA ASN A 173 -5.15 -19.96 -14.65
C ASN A 173 -6.64 -19.78 -14.94
N LYS A 174 -7.36 -18.99 -14.14
CA LYS A 174 -8.77 -18.68 -14.36
C LYS A 174 -9.04 -17.95 -15.68
N TYR A 175 -8.12 -17.09 -16.11
CA TYR A 175 -8.29 -16.23 -17.29
C TYR A 175 -7.40 -16.64 -18.48
N LYS A 176 -6.69 -17.77 -18.40
CA LYS A 176 -5.97 -18.31 -19.56
C LYS A 176 -6.99 -18.67 -20.65
N PRO A 177 -6.81 -18.21 -21.90
CA PRO A 177 -7.64 -18.68 -23.01
C PRO A 177 -7.46 -20.20 -23.16
N SER A 178 -8.57 -20.94 -23.24
CA SER A 178 -8.58 -22.36 -23.60
C SER A 178 -7.93 -22.61 -24.96
#